data_AF-B4GAA9-F1
#
_entry.id   AF-B4GAA9-F1
#
_cell.length_a   1.000
_cell.length_b   1.000
_cell.length_c   1.000
_cell.angle_alpha   90.00
_cell.angle_beta   90.00
_cell.angle_gamma   90.00
#
_symmetry.space_group_name_H-M   'P 1'
#
loop_
_entity.id
_entity.type
_entity.pdbx_description
1 polymer ?
#
loop_
_entity_poly.entity_id
_entity_poly.type
_entity_poly.pdbx_seq_one_letter_code
_entity_poly.pdbx_strand_id
1 'polypeptide(L)'
;MCARRYDSCFRCVADPYCGWDQEVNACRPYQLGLLQDVANETSGICDTSVLRKRVTSSYGQTLHLSCFVKMPEVLRKKQTRWYHHSTEKGRYEVRYTPTKYIETNEGGLVLLAVNEGDGGRYDSYLDGTLLCSYGVTVDAHRCSPPSQKQDYQKIYSHWCNEFEKYKSAMKQWQAKQEQCGLKDKAGSVGSNDKHVNDVFSNDALV
;
A
#
# COMPACT_ATOMS: atom_id res chain seq x y z
N MET A 1 3.96 14.64 23.69
CA MET A 1 4.53 14.02 22.47
C MET A 1 3.74 12.83 21.94
N CYS A 2 2.79 12.29 22.71
CA CYS A 2 1.94 11.13 22.35
C CYS A 2 1.30 11.23 20.95
N ALA A 3 0.50 12.27 20.70
CA ALA A 3 -0.21 12.47 19.42
C ALA A 3 0.70 12.55 18.19
N ARG A 4 1.93 13.05 18.34
CA ARG A 4 2.90 13.15 17.23
C ARG A 4 3.60 11.82 16.95
N ARG A 5 3.73 10.95 17.96
CA ARG A 5 4.53 9.72 17.91
C ARG A 5 3.70 8.48 17.62
N TYR A 6 2.45 8.47 18.08
CA TYR A 6 1.56 7.32 17.99
C TYR A 6 0.25 7.71 17.28
N ASP A 7 0.03 7.11 16.13
CA ASP A 7 -1.13 7.24 15.26
C ASP A 7 -2.09 6.04 15.37
N SER A 8 -1.80 5.11 16.29
CA SER A 8 -2.52 3.86 16.47
C SER A 8 -2.69 3.53 17.96
N CYS A 9 -3.86 2.99 18.31
CA CYS A 9 -4.18 2.57 19.68
C CYS A 9 -3.13 1.61 20.22
N PHE A 10 -2.76 0.59 19.43
CA PHE A 10 -1.80 -0.45 19.82
C PHE A 10 -0.48 0.09 20.37
N ARG A 11 0.07 1.15 19.77
CA ARG A 11 1.33 1.75 20.23
C ARG A 11 1.11 2.76 21.36
N CYS A 12 -0.05 3.40 21.37
CA CYS A 12 -0.38 4.42 22.36
C CYS A 12 -0.57 3.81 23.75
N VAL A 13 -1.31 2.70 23.86
CA VAL A 13 -1.66 2.08 25.15
C VAL A 13 -0.47 1.45 25.86
N ALA A 14 0.59 1.10 25.11
CA ALA A 14 1.80 0.48 25.63
C ALA A 14 2.80 1.50 26.23
N ASP A 15 2.57 2.82 26.07
CA ASP A 15 3.43 3.86 26.61
C ASP A 15 2.85 4.40 27.94
N PRO A 16 3.59 4.33 29.07
CA PRO A 16 3.09 4.73 30.38
C PRO A 16 2.69 6.20 30.48
N TYR A 17 3.17 7.06 29.58
CA TYR A 17 2.84 8.48 29.57
C TYR A 17 1.68 8.84 28.64
N CYS A 18 1.15 7.87 27.89
CA CYS A 18 0.12 8.10 26.89
C CYS A 18 -1.12 7.25 27.16
N GLY A 19 -2.25 7.73 26.67
CA GLY A 19 -3.52 7.00 26.68
C GLY A 19 -4.25 7.22 25.36
N TRP A 20 -4.97 6.19 24.90
CA TRP A 20 -5.77 6.26 23.70
C TRP A 20 -7.18 6.77 24.02
N ASP A 21 -7.57 7.82 23.31
CA ASP A 21 -8.90 8.39 23.39
C ASP A 21 -9.76 7.78 22.27
N GLN A 22 -10.71 6.91 22.65
CA GLN A 22 -11.57 6.20 21.70
C GLN A 22 -12.52 7.14 20.96
N GLU A 23 -12.97 8.22 21.60
CA GLU A 23 -13.97 9.12 21.01
C GLU A 23 -13.39 9.94 19.87
N VAL A 24 -12.17 10.44 20.05
CA VAL A 24 -11.46 11.20 19.00
C VAL A 24 -10.53 10.34 18.15
N ASN A 25 -10.41 9.05 18.47
CA ASN A 25 -9.54 8.08 17.80
C ASN A 25 -8.08 8.57 17.69
N ALA A 26 -7.52 9.04 18.82
CA ALA A 26 -6.20 9.66 18.86
C ALA A 26 -5.45 9.41 20.17
N CYS A 27 -4.12 9.45 20.10
CA CYS A 27 -3.26 9.28 21.27
C CYS A 27 -3.01 10.60 22.01
N ARG A 28 -3.22 10.64 23.32
CA ARG A 28 -3.07 11.83 24.17
C ARG A 28 -2.16 11.54 25.38
N PRO A 29 -1.65 12.57 26.07
CA PRO A 29 -1.03 12.37 27.39
C PRO A 29 -2.02 11.68 28.32
N TYR A 30 -1.54 10.74 29.14
CA TYR A 30 -2.41 9.92 29.97
C TYR A 30 -3.28 10.76 30.92
N GLN A 31 -4.57 10.43 30.95
CA GLN A 31 -5.59 10.98 31.83
C GLN A 31 -6.58 9.86 32.18
N LEU A 32 -7.22 9.96 33.35
CA LEU A 32 -8.25 9.01 33.76
C LEU A 32 -9.37 8.95 32.71
N GLY A 33 -9.74 7.74 32.29
CA GLY A 33 -10.73 7.49 31.24
C GLY A 33 -10.14 7.19 29.86
N LEU A 34 -8.86 7.46 29.63
CA LEU A 34 -8.16 7.01 28.42
C LEU A 34 -7.74 5.55 28.54
N LEU A 35 -7.72 4.82 27.43
CA LEU A 35 -7.22 3.45 27.42
C LEU A 35 -5.70 3.43 27.62
N GLN A 36 -5.22 2.54 28.49
CA GLN A 36 -3.80 2.27 28.69
C GLN A 36 -3.62 0.83 29.15
N ASP A 37 -2.63 0.14 28.62
CA ASP A 37 -2.25 -1.23 28.99
C ASP A 37 -0.75 -1.44 28.71
N VAL A 38 0.08 -0.99 29.66
CA VAL A 38 1.55 -1.11 29.58
C VAL A 38 2.01 -2.54 29.85
N ALA A 39 1.25 -3.29 30.66
CA ALA A 39 1.57 -4.66 31.05
C ALA A 39 1.12 -5.71 30.01
N ASN A 40 0.31 -5.31 29.02
CA ASN A 40 -0.27 -6.19 28.00
C ASN A 40 -1.11 -7.32 28.64
N GLU A 41 -1.92 -6.96 29.64
CA GLU A 41 -2.79 -7.88 30.36
C GLU A 41 -4.18 -7.99 29.71
N THR A 42 -4.61 -6.95 29.01
CA THR A 42 -5.97 -6.86 28.45
C THR A 42 -5.94 -7.12 26.95
N SER A 43 -6.19 -8.37 26.55
CA SER A 43 -6.33 -8.74 25.15
C SER A 43 -7.50 -7.98 24.49
N GLY A 44 -7.26 -7.39 23.32
CA GLY A 44 -8.31 -6.75 22.52
C GLY A 44 -8.72 -5.34 22.97
N ILE A 45 -7.98 -4.69 23.88
CA ILE A 45 -8.26 -3.32 24.35
C ILE A 45 -8.44 -2.29 23.21
N CYS A 46 -7.77 -2.53 22.07
CA CYS A 46 -7.79 -1.66 20.90
C CYS A 46 -8.76 -2.08 19.79
N ASP A 47 -9.47 -3.20 19.92
CA ASP A 47 -10.22 -3.80 18.79
C ASP A 47 -11.30 -2.86 18.23
N THR A 48 -11.95 -2.10 19.10
CA THR A 48 -12.97 -1.11 18.70
C THR A 48 -12.38 0.14 18.05
N SER A 49 -11.10 0.42 18.28
CA SER A 49 -10.37 1.56 17.73
C SER A 49 -9.72 1.26 16.38
N VAL A 50 -9.70 -0.01 15.96
CA VAL A 50 -9.15 -0.39 14.67
C VAL A 50 -10.12 0.00 13.55
N LEU A 51 -9.81 1.10 12.87
CA LEU A 51 -10.57 1.53 11.71
C LEU A 51 -10.43 0.54 10.54
N ARG A 52 -11.55 0.26 9.89
CA ARG A 52 -11.60 -0.55 8.67
C ARG A 52 -11.30 0.30 7.45
N LYS A 53 -10.11 0.14 6.87
CA LYS A 53 -9.69 0.82 5.62
C LYS A 53 -10.38 0.18 4.42
N ARG A 54 -10.98 0.95 3.53
CA ARG A 54 -11.61 0.43 2.30
C ARG A 54 -10.65 0.56 1.13
N VAL A 55 -10.49 -0.51 0.35
CA VAL A 55 -9.64 -0.53 -0.84
C VAL A 55 -10.40 -1.18 -1.99
N THR A 56 -10.39 -0.53 -3.14
CA THR A 56 -10.95 -1.08 -4.38
C THR A 56 -9.82 -1.42 -5.34
N SER A 57 -9.87 -2.59 -5.96
CA SER A 57 -8.89 -3.03 -6.95
C SER A 57 -9.59 -3.63 -8.15
N SER A 58 -9.02 -3.45 -9.34
CA SER A 58 -9.52 -4.12 -10.54
C SER A 58 -9.05 -5.57 -10.60
N TYR A 59 -9.77 -6.40 -11.34
CA TYR A 59 -9.36 -7.78 -11.62
C TYR A 59 -7.94 -7.85 -12.20
N GLY A 60 -7.16 -8.82 -11.72
CA GLY A 60 -5.78 -9.09 -12.13
C GLY A 60 -4.71 -8.17 -11.52
N GLN A 61 -5.09 -7.10 -10.82
CA GLN A 61 -4.12 -6.20 -10.19
C GLN A 61 -3.44 -6.84 -8.97
N THR A 62 -2.38 -6.19 -8.49
CA THR A 62 -1.70 -6.54 -7.24
C THR A 62 -2.09 -5.53 -6.16
N LEU A 63 -2.40 -6.04 -4.96
CA LEU A 63 -2.69 -5.22 -3.79
C LEU A 63 -1.61 -5.40 -2.73
N HIS A 64 -1.22 -4.31 -2.08
CA HIS A 64 -0.38 -4.33 -0.89
C HIS A 64 -1.16 -3.77 0.30
N LEU A 65 -1.36 -4.60 1.32
CA LEU A 65 -2.04 -4.26 2.55
C LEU A 65 -1.02 -4.19 3.68
N SER A 66 -0.91 -3.04 4.36
CA SER A 66 0.03 -2.88 5.47
C SER A 66 -0.50 -1.96 6.56
N CYS A 67 -0.37 -2.36 7.82
CA CYS A 67 -0.79 -1.52 8.93
C CYS A 67 0.17 -0.33 9.14
N PHE A 68 1.46 -0.56 8.86
CA PHE A 68 2.50 0.45 8.96
C PHE A 68 3.11 0.73 7.58
N VAL A 69 3.51 1.99 7.36
CA VAL A 69 4.41 2.34 6.24
C VAL A 69 5.81 1.79 6.50
N LYS A 70 6.26 1.88 7.76
CA LYS A 70 7.50 1.28 8.26
C LYS A 70 7.23 0.74 9.66
N MET A 71 7.45 -0.55 9.86
CA MET A 71 7.25 -1.20 11.14
C MET A 71 8.30 -0.71 12.15
N PRO A 72 7.90 -0.28 13.35
CA PRO A 72 8.85 0.03 14.41
C PRO A 72 9.76 -1.16 14.70
N GLU A 73 11.05 -0.91 14.89
CA GLU A 73 12.07 -1.96 15.03
C GLU A 73 11.77 -2.96 16.16
N VAL A 74 11.21 -2.45 17.27
CA VAL A 74 10.79 -3.27 18.43
C VAL A 74 9.67 -4.27 18.09
N LEU A 75 8.88 -4.00 17.04
CA LEU A 75 7.77 -4.87 16.61
C LEU A 75 8.19 -5.86 15.51
N ARG A 76 9.32 -5.66 14.82
CA ARG A 76 9.77 -6.56 13.73
C ARG A 76 10.06 -7.99 14.18
N LYS A 77 10.33 -8.19 15.48
CA LYS A 77 10.54 -9.53 16.05
C LYS A 77 9.23 -10.27 16.35
N LYS A 78 8.10 -9.56 16.36
CA LYS A 78 6.78 -10.16 16.61
C LYS A 78 6.22 -10.75 15.31
N GLN A 79 5.56 -11.90 15.42
CA GLN A 79 4.95 -12.55 14.27
C GLN A 79 3.66 -11.84 13.88
N THR A 80 3.55 -11.45 12.60
CA THR A 80 2.32 -10.95 12.01
C THR A 80 1.54 -12.09 11.38
N ARG A 81 0.22 -12.12 11.58
CA ARG A 81 -0.68 -13.10 10.94
C ARG A 81 -1.83 -12.38 10.28
N TRP A 82 -2.17 -12.82 9.07
CA TRP A 82 -3.28 -12.26 8.31
C TRP A 82 -4.44 -13.25 8.25
N TYR A 83 -5.66 -12.75 8.43
CA TYR A 83 -6.88 -13.52 8.29
C TYR A 83 -7.74 -12.92 7.18
N HIS A 84 -8.26 -13.77 6.30
CA HIS A 84 -9.23 -13.38 5.29
C HIS A 84 -10.62 -13.87 5.72
N HIS A 85 -11.58 -12.96 5.69
CA HIS A 85 -12.99 -13.18 5.92
C HIS A 85 -13.72 -13.07 4.58
N SER A 86 -13.91 -14.23 3.95
CA SER A 86 -14.67 -14.36 2.72
C SER A 86 -16.12 -14.77 3.01
N THR A 87 -17.03 -14.49 2.08
CA THR A 87 -18.42 -14.95 2.15
C THR A 87 -18.53 -16.48 2.12
N GLU A 88 -17.66 -17.15 1.36
CA GLU A 88 -17.73 -18.60 1.14
C GLU A 88 -17.10 -19.43 2.26
N LYS A 89 -15.89 -19.06 2.71
CA LYS A 89 -15.11 -19.85 3.67
C LYS A 89 -15.16 -19.29 5.09
N GLY A 90 -15.88 -18.20 5.32
CA GLY A 90 -15.82 -17.45 6.57
C GLY A 90 -14.40 -16.91 6.82
N ARG A 91 -13.97 -16.96 8.09
CA ARG A 91 -12.63 -16.54 8.52
C ARG A 91 -11.63 -17.68 8.40
N TYR A 92 -10.52 -17.44 7.71
CA TYR A 92 -9.39 -18.37 7.67
C TYR A 92 -8.06 -17.61 7.68
N GLU A 93 -7.01 -18.27 8.17
CA GLU A 93 -5.65 -17.73 8.15
C GLU A 93 -5.10 -17.76 6.72
N VAL A 94 -4.53 -16.65 6.28
CA VAL A 94 -3.89 -16.52 4.98
C VAL A 94 -2.60 -17.33 4.99
N ARG A 95 -2.48 -18.29 4.06
CA ARG A 95 -1.26 -19.08 3.87
C ARG A 95 -0.42 -18.45 2.77
N TYR A 96 0.80 -18.07 3.09
CA TYR A 96 1.71 -17.49 2.13
C TYR A 96 2.10 -18.49 1.04
N THR A 97 2.04 -18.05 -0.21
CA THR A 97 2.45 -18.81 -1.38
C THR A 97 3.15 -17.87 -2.37
N PRO A 98 4.17 -18.34 -3.11
CA PRO A 98 4.90 -17.50 -4.06
C PRO A 98 4.02 -16.90 -5.18
N THR A 99 2.84 -17.50 -5.42
CA THR A 99 1.97 -17.15 -6.54
C THR A 99 0.72 -16.36 -6.14
N LYS A 100 0.39 -16.26 -4.85
CA LYS A 100 -0.84 -15.58 -4.42
C LYS A 100 -0.66 -14.60 -3.27
N TYR A 101 -0.10 -15.07 -2.16
CA TYR A 101 0.02 -14.28 -0.93
C TYR A 101 1.49 -14.19 -0.54
N ILE A 102 2.08 -13.00 -0.63
CA ILE A 102 3.48 -12.75 -0.28
C ILE A 102 3.53 -11.90 0.99
N GLU A 103 4.36 -12.32 1.95
CA GLU A 103 4.67 -11.55 3.14
C GLU A 103 5.74 -10.49 2.83
N THR A 104 5.58 -9.28 3.36
CA THR A 104 6.62 -8.24 3.27
C THR A 104 7.44 -8.17 4.56
N ASN A 105 8.66 -7.64 4.46
CA ASN A 105 9.57 -7.45 5.61
C ASN A 105 9.03 -6.54 6.73
N GLU A 106 7.92 -5.84 6.46
CA GLU A 106 7.23 -4.94 7.39
C GLU A 106 5.93 -5.57 7.93
N GLY A 107 5.73 -6.89 7.75
CA GLY A 107 4.52 -7.62 8.16
C GLY A 107 3.30 -7.35 7.28
N GLY A 108 3.49 -6.74 6.11
CA GLY A 108 2.43 -6.51 5.13
C GLY A 108 2.07 -7.77 4.35
N LEU A 109 0.92 -7.73 3.70
CA LEU A 109 0.42 -8.76 2.81
C LEU A 109 0.31 -8.21 1.38
N VAL A 110 0.97 -8.88 0.44
CA VAL A 110 0.83 -8.64 -0.99
C VAL A 110 -0.05 -9.72 -1.59
N LEU A 111 -1.14 -9.32 -2.25
CA LEU A 111 -2.05 -10.18 -2.98
C LEU A 111 -1.75 -10.02 -4.47
N LEU A 112 -1.25 -11.08 -5.10
CA LEU A 112 -1.02 -11.13 -6.53
C LEU A 112 -2.31 -11.52 -7.28
N ALA A 113 -2.46 -11.00 -8.50
CA ALA A 113 -3.54 -11.34 -9.43
C ALA A 113 -4.92 -11.43 -8.73
N VAL A 114 -5.35 -10.30 -8.18
CA VAL A 114 -6.61 -10.16 -7.44
C VAL A 114 -7.79 -10.58 -8.31
N ASN A 115 -8.67 -11.43 -7.79
CA ASN A 115 -9.90 -11.88 -8.44
C ASN A 115 -11.11 -11.65 -7.53
N GLU A 116 -12.32 -11.92 -8.01
CA GLU A 116 -13.56 -11.69 -7.26
C GLU A 116 -13.59 -12.39 -5.89
N GLY A 117 -13.00 -13.58 -5.78
CA GLY A 117 -12.91 -14.36 -4.54
C GLY A 117 -11.95 -13.80 -3.51
N ASP A 118 -11.09 -12.85 -3.88
CA ASP A 118 -10.24 -12.10 -2.94
C ASP A 118 -10.98 -10.92 -2.31
N GLY A 119 -12.21 -10.64 -2.72
CA GLY A 119 -13.07 -9.67 -2.05
C GLY A 119 -13.43 -10.12 -0.64
N GLY A 120 -13.45 -9.19 0.31
CA GLY A 120 -13.75 -9.52 1.70
C GLY A 120 -13.08 -8.62 2.72
N ARG A 121 -13.02 -9.09 3.96
CA ARG A 121 -12.31 -8.40 5.05
C ARG A 121 -10.98 -9.08 5.33
N TYR A 122 -9.90 -8.31 5.38
CA TYR A 122 -8.57 -8.78 5.75
C TYR A 122 -8.15 -8.15 7.06
N ASP A 123 -7.82 -8.97 8.04
CA ASP A 123 -7.39 -8.54 9.36
C ASP A 123 -5.95 -8.95 9.60
N SER A 124 -5.13 -8.00 10.05
CA SER A 124 -3.77 -8.25 10.48
C SER A 124 -3.73 -8.30 12.00
N TYR A 125 -3.17 -9.38 12.54
CA TYR A 125 -2.92 -9.55 13.96
C TYR A 125 -1.42 -9.56 14.22
N LEU A 126 -1.00 -8.87 15.27
CA LEU A 126 0.36 -8.89 15.77
C LEU A 126 0.32 -9.46 17.18
N ASP A 127 0.90 -10.64 17.38
CA ASP A 127 0.98 -11.28 18.71
C ASP A 127 -0.40 -11.45 19.40
N GLY A 128 -1.41 -11.80 18.60
CA GLY A 128 -2.78 -12.02 19.08
C GLY A 128 -3.68 -10.77 19.14
N THR A 129 -3.13 -9.57 18.96
CA THR A 129 -3.92 -8.31 18.98
C THR A 129 -4.20 -7.83 17.56
N LEU A 130 -5.44 -7.40 17.29
CA LEU A 130 -5.82 -6.84 16.00
C LEU A 130 -5.11 -5.51 15.77
N LEU A 131 -4.36 -5.42 14.67
CA LEU A 131 -3.53 -4.26 14.34
C LEU A 131 -4.19 -3.35 13.30
N CYS A 132 -4.72 -3.93 12.23
CA CYS A 132 -5.50 -3.20 11.24
C CYS A 132 -6.48 -4.10 10.50
N SER A 133 -7.52 -3.49 9.91
CA SER A 133 -8.53 -4.18 9.12
C SER A 133 -8.73 -3.49 7.77
N TYR A 134 -8.87 -4.29 6.71
CA TYR A 134 -9.12 -3.86 5.34
C TYR A 134 -10.44 -4.45 4.84
N GLY A 135 -11.28 -3.64 4.21
CA GLY A 135 -12.37 -4.10 3.35
C GLY A 135 -11.95 -3.98 1.89
N VAL A 136 -11.68 -5.13 1.27
CA VAL A 136 -11.28 -5.22 -0.14
C VAL A 136 -12.51 -5.47 -1.00
N THR A 137 -12.71 -4.61 -2.00
CA THR A 137 -13.73 -4.78 -3.05
C THR A 137 -13.05 -4.92 -4.40
N VAL A 138 -13.45 -5.91 -5.19
CA VAL A 138 -12.86 -6.17 -6.50
C VAL A 138 -13.83 -5.73 -7.59
N ASP A 139 -13.38 -4.82 -8.45
CA ASP A 139 -14.15 -4.32 -9.59
C ASP A 139 -13.79 -5.15 -10.84
N ALA A 140 -14.62 -6.16 -11.11
CA ALA A 140 -14.49 -6.98 -12.31
C ALA A 140 -14.97 -6.27 -13.58
N HIS A 141 -15.83 -5.26 -13.45
CA HIS A 141 -16.52 -4.64 -14.58
C HIS A 141 -15.64 -3.62 -15.32
N ARG A 142 -14.59 -3.10 -14.68
CA ARG A 142 -13.57 -2.28 -15.35
C ARG A 142 -12.72 -3.04 -16.37
N CYS A 143 -12.69 -4.37 -16.30
CA CYS A 143 -11.98 -5.20 -17.27
C CYS A 143 -12.90 -5.74 -18.38
N SER A 144 -14.21 -5.45 -18.32
CA SER A 144 -15.15 -5.81 -19.37
C SER A 144 -14.98 -4.88 -20.57
N PRO A 145 -15.06 -5.40 -21.81
CA PRO A 145 -15.09 -4.55 -22.99
C PRO A 145 -16.24 -3.54 -22.88
N PRO A 146 -16.02 -2.26 -23.23
CA PRO A 146 -17.06 -1.25 -23.14
C PRO A 146 -18.29 -1.69 -23.94
N SER A 147 -19.48 -1.58 -23.38
CA SER A 147 -20.71 -2.02 -24.06
C SER A 147 -21.34 -0.93 -24.92
N GLN A 148 -20.99 0.35 -24.69
CA GLN A 148 -21.57 1.50 -25.39
C GLN A 148 -20.53 2.27 -26.21
N LYS A 149 -20.94 2.76 -27.39
CA LYS A 149 -20.09 3.54 -28.30
C LYS A 149 -19.46 4.78 -27.64
N GLN A 150 -20.17 5.43 -26.72
CA GLN A 150 -19.67 6.61 -25.99
C GLN A 150 -18.51 6.25 -25.05
N ASP A 151 -18.51 5.06 -24.44
CA ASP A 151 -17.46 4.64 -23.53
C ASP A 151 -16.17 4.31 -24.30
N TYR A 152 -16.27 3.73 -25.50
CA TYR A 152 -15.13 3.58 -26.40
C TYR A 152 -14.49 4.93 -26.76
N GLN A 153 -15.30 5.94 -27.09
CA GLN A 153 -14.79 7.28 -27.43
C GLN A 153 -14.09 7.94 -26.24
N LYS A 154 -14.60 7.75 -25.01
CA LYS A 154 -13.96 8.24 -23.78
C LYS A 154 -12.62 7.54 -23.51
N ILE A 155 -12.57 6.22 -23.64
CA ILE A 155 -11.33 5.46 -23.43
C ILE A 155 -10.29 5.84 -24.48
N TYR A 156 -10.69 5.94 -25.74
CA TYR A 156 -9.80 6.36 -26.82
C TYR A 156 -9.25 7.78 -26.61
N SER A 157 -10.11 8.74 -26.24
CA SER A 157 -9.66 10.11 -25.98
C SER A 157 -8.74 10.20 -24.76
N HIS A 158 -9.00 9.41 -23.72
CA HIS A 158 -8.11 9.28 -22.56
C HIS A 158 -6.73 8.76 -22.98
N TRP A 159 -6.67 7.67 -23.76
CA TRP A 159 -5.41 7.13 -24.28
C TRP A 159 -4.67 8.13 -25.19
N CYS A 160 -5.37 8.84 -26.07
CA CYS A 160 -4.76 9.88 -26.88
C CYS A 160 -4.15 11.00 -26.02
N ASN A 161 -4.86 11.44 -24.98
CA ASN A 161 -4.36 12.48 -24.08
C ASN A 161 -3.13 12.03 -23.30
N GLU A 162 -3.15 10.82 -22.75
CA GLU A 162 -1.98 10.24 -22.06
C GLU A 162 -0.80 10.04 -23.01
N PHE A 163 -1.05 9.66 -24.26
CA PHE A 163 -0.01 9.52 -25.28
C PHE A 163 0.61 10.87 -25.67
N GLU A 164 -0.19 11.93 -25.82
CA GLU A 164 0.33 13.26 -26.08
C GLU A 164 1.12 13.82 -24.89
N LYS A 165 0.68 13.56 -23.65
CA LYS A 165 1.47 13.86 -22.45
C LYS A 165 2.81 13.14 -22.49
N TYR A 166 2.82 11.84 -22.79
CA TYR A 166 4.03 11.06 -22.93
C TYR A 166 4.98 11.64 -23.99
N LYS A 167 4.50 11.97 -25.20
CA LYS A 167 5.30 12.63 -26.24
C LYS A 167 5.91 13.94 -25.75
N SER A 168 5.11 14.75 -25.05
CA SER A 168 5.57 16.05 -24.54
C SER A 168 6.68 15.87 -23.48
N ALA A 169 6.51 14.93 -22.56
CA ALA A 169 7.49 14.61 -21.54
C ALA A 169 8.77 14.03 -22.16
N MET A 170 8.64 13.18 -23.19
CA MET A 170 9.77 12.63 -23.93
C MET A 170 10.56 13.73 -24.65
N LYS A 171 9.89 14.66 -25.34
CA LYS A 171 10.57 15.81 -25.97
C LYS A 171 11.28 16.70 -24.95
N GLN A 172 10.64 16.97 -23.81
CA GLN A 172 11.26 17.73 -22.72
C GLN A 172 12.48 17.01 -22.16
N TRP A 173 12.40 15.68 -21.99
CA TRP A 173 13.52 14.86 -21.55
C TRP A 173 14.67 14.87 -22.58
N GLN A 174 14.37 14.72 -23.87
CA GLN A 174 15.36 14.80 -24.96
C GLN A 174 16.07 16.16 -24.98
N ALA A 175 15.32 17.26 -24.89
CA ALA A 175 15.90 18.60 -24.84
C ALA A 175 16.81 18.81 -23.61
N LYS A 176 16.45 18.24 -22.45
CA LYS A 176 17.29 18.28 -21.25
C LYS A 176 18.55 17.42 -21.40
N GLN A 177 18.45 16.26 -22.05
CA GLN A 177 19.61 15.41 -22.36
C GLN A 177 20.61 16.12 -23.29
N GLU A 178 20.13 16.78 -24.34
CA GLU A 178 20.98 17.57 -25.23
C GLU A 178 21.68 18.72 -24.50
N GLN A 179 20.99 19.41 -23.59
CA GLN A 179 21.58 20.47 -22.75
C GLN A 179 22.62 19.94 -21.76
N CYS A 180 22.41 18.75 -21.19
CA CYS A 180 23.39 18.08 -20.35
C CYS A 180 24.62 17.62 -21.15
N GLY A 181 24.44 17.05 -22.34
CA GLY A 181 25.54 16.62 -23.21
C GLY A 181 26.38 17.77 -23.77
N LEU A 182 25.84 19.00 -23.83
CA LEU A 182 26.61 20.20 -24.18
C LEU A 182 27.48 20.70 -23.00
N LYS A 183 27.09 20.46 -21.75
CA LYS A 183 27.89 20.82 -20.57
C LYS A 183 29.17 19.98 -20.45
N ASP A 184 29.17 18.74 -20.93
CA ASP A 184 30.37 17.89 -20.99
C ASP A 184 31.44 18.42 -21.97
N LYS A 185 31.06 19.28 -22.94
CA LYS A 185 32.01 19.91 -23.89
C LYS A 185 32.52 21.29 -23.47
N ALA A 186 31.94 21.92 -22.45
CA ALA A 186 32.34 23.25 -21.97
C ALA A 186 33.00 23.24 -20.57
N GLY A 187 33.16 22.07 -19.96
CA GLY A 187 33.79 21.92 -18.65
C GLY A 187 34.43 20.55 -18.47
N SER A 188 35.61 20.35 -19.06
CA SER A 188 36.50 19.26 -18.67
C SER A 188 36.93 19.47 -17.22
N VAL A 189 36.30 18.79 -16.26
CA VAL A 189 36.96 18.07 -15.15
C VAL A 189 36.02 16.97 -14.61
N GLY A 190 36.31 15.71 -15.00
CA GLY A 190 36.18 14.50 -14.18
C GLY A 190 34.82 14.07 -13.61
N SER A 191 34.18 13.06 -14.23
CA SER A 191 33.93 11.74 -13.60
C SER A 191 33.20 10.80 -14.55
N ASN A 192 33.72 9.58 -14.65
CA ASN A 192 33.09 8.44 -15.32
C ASN A 192 31.78 8.08 -14.62
N ASP A 193 30.65 8.29 -15.29
CA ASP A 193 29.45 7.45 -15.11
C ASP A 193 28.57 7.56 -16.36
N LYS A 194 28.89 6.72 -17.36
CA LYS A 194 28.01 6.51 -18.50
C LYS A 194 26.81 5.66 -18.04
N HIS A 195 25.73 6.31 -17.66
CA HIS A 195 24.44 5.64 -17.51
C HIS A 195 23.90 5.33 -18.92
N VAL A 196 24.15 4.11 -19.40
CA VAL A 196 23.53 3.59 -20.62
C VAL A 196 22.07 3.29 -20.31
N ASN A 197 21.16 4.12 -20.82
CA ASN A 197 19.73 3.81 -20.83
C ASN A 197 19.41 3.14 -22.16
N ASP A 198 19.52 1.81 -22.20
CA ASP A 198 19.00 1.01 -23.29
C ASP A 198 17.46 1.05 -23.25
N VAL A 199 16.88 1.99 -24.00
CA VAL A 199 15.48 1.88 -24.41
C VAL A 199 15.47 0.82 -25.50
N PHE A 200 15.01 -0.39 -25.17
CA PHE A 200 14.80 -1.45 -26.15
C PHE A 200 13.92 -0.90 -27.29
N SER A 201 14.53 -0.71 -28.45
CA SER A 201 13.82 -0.44 -29.69
C SER A 201 13.11 -1.74 -30.08
N ASN A 202 11.77 -1.70 -30.15
CA ASN A 202 11.01 -2.79 -30.75
C ASN A 202 11.28 -2.78 -32.27
N ASP A 203 12.32 -3.47 -32.70
CA ASP A 203 12.45 -3.85 -34.09
C ASP A 203 11.38 -4.90 -34.41
N ALA A 204 10.67 -4.65 -35.50
CA ALA A 204 9.56 -5.43 -35.99
C ALA A 204 9.96 -6.89 -36.21
N LEU A 205 9.22 -7.81 -35.58
CA LEU A 205 9.15 -9.20 -36.00
C LEU A 205 8.44 -9.24 -37.37
N VAL A 206 9.21 -9.56 -38.40
CA VAL A 206 8.73 -10.12 -39.67
C VAL A 206 8.36 -11.57 -39.47
#